data_AF-A0A1C5Z7N9-F1
#
_entry.id   AF-A0A1C5Z7N9-F1
#
_cell.length_a   1.000
_cell.length_b   1.000
_cell.length_c   1.000
_cell.angle_alpha   90.00
_cell.angle_beta   90.00
_cell.angle_gamma   90.00
#
_symmetry.space_group_name_H-M   'P 1'
#
loop_
_entity.id
_entity.type
_entity.pdbx_description
1 polymer ?
#
loop_
_entity_poly.entity_id
_entity_poly.type
_entity_poly.pdbx_seq_one_letter_code
_entity_poly.pdbx_strand_id
1 'polypeptide(L)'
;MNYPKLKNSLLCTIVLCVLLVGGFIAPIVIAVSLTFLSEAARVFIMMGGLLVFLIYLIKSFPVLTVMEGLLATLSCHNTARKRFVLPQSFSVQKVERKISHFGTEYEPLTSSPRPVMLRYQSKAPLTIWSSGIEKVIAAYHVDFLDKNQYRLIFHSAKANSNVLKGKKKHLFLDKAQKRAPLNRVTVIVIYAKQVEDELRDCLFDMVRKNGEAGLDTAVLPCVVDLEKGNCTFDSLQIPYFGTQYPAKNRGIKLIRKYLFDNKLPFADSPDMLDPVIMEGLTPEQSLWEAWRFVKKEMLGWREKGKKRFQEMRHRDIVLEDGLLCVKWNDRGVVIPVEQNDELKTIEIDFDAIGFWDYPKRNKIAKDTVREIQALVDAYFAGLGYTTKYN
;
A
#
# COMPACT_ATOMS: atom_id res chain seq x y z
N MET A 1 13.80 31.01 -1.89
CA MET A 1 12.34 31.01 -2.16
C MET A 1 11.72 29.82 -1.44
N ASN A 2 10.92 30.07 -0.41
CA ASN A 2 10.17 29.03 0.30
C ASN A 2 9.03 28.59 -0.61
N TYR A 3 9.20 27.43 -1.26
CA TYR A 3 8.12 26.82 -2.04
C TYR A 3 6.93 26.54 -1.12
N PRO A 4 5.69 26.86 -1.53
CA PRO A 4 4.53 26.57 -0.71
C PRO A 4 4.46 25.07 -0.44
N LYS A 5 4.27 24.69 0.83
CA LYS A 5 4.01 23.31 1.27
C LYS A 5 2.67 22.86 0.67
N LEU A 6 2.69 22.40 -0.56
CA LEU A 6 1.51 21.96 -1.29
C LEU A 6 1.10 20.57 -0.78
N LYS A 7 0.27 20.54 0.27
CA LYS A 7 -0.31 19.33 0.88
C LYS A 7 -1.20 18.51 -0.06
N ASN A 8 -1.58 19.03 -1.23
CA ASN A 8 -2.46 18.35 -2.18
C ASN A 8 -1.65 17.91 -3.40
N SER A 9 -1.60 16.59 -3.63
CA SER A 9 -0.94 16.02 -4.80
C SER A 9 -1.51 16.55 -6.12
N LEU A 10 -2.82 16.79 -6.19
CA LEU A 10 -3.47 17.44 -7.32
C LEU A 10 -2.87 18.82 -7.64
N LEU A 11 -2.51 19.58 -6.61
CA LEU A 11 -1.95 20.92 -6.75
C LEU A 11 -0.46 20.87 -7.15
N CYS A 12 0.29 19.87 -6.67
CA CYS A 12 1.61 19.54 -7.20
C CYS A 12 1.54 19.13 -8.67
N THR A 13 0.58 18.29 -9.06
CA THR A 13 0.37 17.88 -10.46
C THR A 13 -0.02 19.06 -11.33
N ILE A 14 -0.91 19.94 -10.86
CA ILE A 14 -1.28 21.17 -11.58
C ILE A 14 -0.07 22.09 -11.71
N VAL A 15 0.69 22.36 -10.65
CA VAL A 15 1.88 23.23 -10.69
C VAL A 15 2.96 22.63 -11.59
N LEU A 16 3.17 21.32 -11.55
CA LEU A 16 4.08 20.61 -12.43
C LEU A 16 3.61 20.72 -13.88
N CYS A 17 2.32 20.51 -14.16
CA CYS A 17 1.72 20.69 -15.48
C CYS A 17 1.84 22.13 -15.95
N VAL A 18 1.64 23.14 -15.10
CA VAL A 18 1.79 24.56 -15.43
C VAL A 18 3.24 24.91 -15.74
N LEU A 19 4.20 24.38 -14.97
CA LEU A 19 5.64 24.57 -15.25
C LEU A 19 6.08 23.79 -16.51
N LEU A 20 5.46 22.64 -16.79
CA LEU A 20 5.72 21.84 -17.98
C LEU A 20 5.14 22.47 -19.25
N VAL A 21 3.89 22.89 -19.20
CA VAL A 21 3.20 23.62 -20.27
C VAL A 21 3.87 24.98 -20.47
N GLY A 22 4.11 25.74 -19.40
CA GLY A 22 4.76 27.05 -19.48
C GLY A 22 6.23 26.98 -19.91
N GLY A 23 6.99 25.98 -19.43
CA GLY A 23 8.42 25.86 -19.69
C GLY A 23 8.80 25.21 -21.01
N PHE A 24 7.94 24.34 -21.57
CA PHE A 24 8.22 23.68 -22.86
C PHE A 24 7.30 24.16 -23.98
N ILE A 25 6.00 24.37 -23.73
CA ILE A 25 5.06 24.76 -24.80
C ILE A 25 5.22 26.24 -25.14
N ALA A 26 5.43 27.12 -24.16
CA ALA A 26 5.57 28.55 -24.47
C ALA A 26 6.81 28.86 -25.35
N PRO A 27 8.02 28.30 -25.11
CA PRO A 27 9.15 28.51 -26.01
C PRO A 27 8.93 27.93 -27.41
N ILE A 28 8.23 26.79 -27.54
CA ILE A 28 7.88 26.21 -28.85
C ILE A 28 6.92 27.15 -29.60
N VAL A 29 5.88 27.64 -28.93
CA VAL A 29 4.90 28.57 -29.51
C VAL A 29 5.56 29.91 -29.90
N ILE A 30 6.42 30.45 -29.03
CA ILE A 30 7.20 31.67 -29.31
C ILE A 30 8.13 31.43 -30.50
N ALA A 31 8.85 30.32 -30.55
CA ALA A 31 9.77 30.04 -31.66
C ALA A 31 9.03 29.88 -32.99
N VAL A 32 7.86 29.22 -33.01
CA VAL A 32 7.06 29.01 -34.22
C VAL A 32 6.39 30.30 -34.71
N SER A 33 6.15 31.28 -33.82
CA SER A 33 5.56 32.57 -34.18
C SER A 33 6.57 33.57 -34.74
N LEU A 34 7.87 33.26 -34.71
CA LEU A 34 8.92 34.10 -35.31
C LEU A 34 8.88 34.01 -36.84
N THR A 35 8.48 35.12 -37.47
CA THR A 35 8.21 35.21 -38.91
C THR A 35 9.45 35.03 -39.79
N PHE A 36 10.66 35.19 -39.23
CA PHE A 36 11.93 35.05 -39.95
C PHE A 36 12.42 33.60 -40.10
N LEU A 37 11.78 32.62 -39.45
CA LEU A 37 12.13 31.20 -39.60
C LEU A 37 11.44 30.59 -40.81
N SER A 38 12.18 29.76 -41.56
CA SER A 38 11.62 28.96 -42.65
C SER A 38 10.61 27.93 -42.14
N GLU A 39 9.68 27.50 -42.99
CA GLU A 39 8.66 26.51 -42.61
C GLU A 39 9.30 25.20 -42.13
N ALA A 40 10.34 24.72 -42.82
CA ALA A 40 11.09 23.54 -42.41
C ALA A 40 11.68 23.71 -41.01
N ALA A 41 12.28 24.87 -40.70
CA ALA A 41 12.84 25.14 -39.37
C ALA A 41 11.76 25.16 -38.28
N ARG A 42 10.58 25.74 -38.55
CA ARG A 42 9.45 25.74 -37.60
C ARG A 42 8.95 24.31 -37.32
N VAL A 43 8.86 23.47 -38.34
CA VAL A 43 8.48 22.05 -38.19
C VAL A 43 9.51 21.28 -37.35
N PHE A 44 10.81 21.47 -37.60
CA PHE A 44 11.86 20.83 -36.80
C PHE A 44 11.85 21.29 -35.34
N ILE A 45 11.62 22.57 -35.07
CA ILE A 45 11.52 23.10 -33.70
C ILE A 45 10.29 22.53 -32.98
N MET A 46 9.15 22.45 -33.65
CA MET A 46 7.94 21.83 -33.10
C MET A 46 8.15 20.35 -32.79
N MET A 47 8.62 19.57 -33.76
CA MET A 47 8.81 18.13 -33.60
C MET A 47 9.91 17.82 -32.57
N GLY A 48 11.03 18.55 -32.62
CA GLY A 48 12.12 18.42 -31.64
C GLY A 48 11.67 18.81 -30.23
N GLY A 49 10.95 19.93 -30.09
CA GLY A 49 10.41 20.39 -28.82
C GLY A 49 9.40 19.41 -28.22
N LEU A 50 8.48 18.89 -29.04
CA LEU A 50 7.52 17.85 -28.63
C LEU A 50 8.24 16.56 -28.22
N LEU A 51 9.28 16.15 -28.94
CA LEU A 51 10.06 14.96 -28.62
C LEU A 51 10.82 15.12 -27.30
N VAL A 52 11.49 16.25 -27.07
CA VAL A 52 12.19 16.55 -25.81
C VAL A 52 11.20 16.59 -24.65
N PHE A 53 10.04 17.22 -24.85
CA PHE A 53 8.97 17.25 -23.86
C PHE A 53 8.45 15.86 -23.51
N LEU A 54 8.22 15.01 -24.53
CA LEU A 54 7.79 13.63 -24.35
C LEU A 54 8.83 12.82 -23.56
N ILE A 55 10.12 12.94 -23.92
CA ILE A 55 11.22 12.28 -23.20
C ILE A 55 11.28 12.74 -21.75
N TYR A 56 11.10 14.04 -21.49
CA TYR A 56 11.09 14.58 -20.14
C TYR A 56 9.90 14.05 -19.32
N LEU A 57 8.70 14.01 -19.90
CA LEU A 57 7.52 13.43 -19.24
C LEU A 57 7.73 11.95 -18.92
N ILE A 58 8.21 11.16 -19.88
CA ILE A 58 8.45 9.73 -19.71
C ILE A 58 9.49 9.47 -18.60
N LYS A 59 10.52 10.31 -18.49
CA LYS A 59 11.55 10.16 -17.44
C LYS A 59 11.11 10.67 -16.07
N SER A 60 10.34 11.75 -16.03
CA SER A 60 10.03 12.45 -14.77
C SER A 60 8.74 11.95 -14.11
N PHE A 61 7.74 11.56 -14.90
CA PHE A 61 6.43 11.13 -14.40
C PHE A 61 6.49 9.86 -13.53
N PRO A 62 7.26 8.80 -13.87
CA PRO A 62 7.39 7.63 -13.01
C PRO A 62 8.04 7.97 -11.67
N VAL A 63 9.08 8.81 -11.69
CA VAL A 63 9.79 9.24 -10.48
C VAL A 63 8.85 9.99 -9.53
N LEU A 64 8.08 10.94 -10.05
CA LEU A 64 7.14 11.73 -9.26
C LEU A 64 6.01 10.86 -8.69
N THR A 65 5.45 9.95 -9.51
CA THR A 65 4.42 9.01 -9.08
C THR A 65 4.92 8.09 -7.96
N VAL A 66 6.16 7.59 -8.05
CA VAL A 66 6.77 6.76 -7.00
C VAL A 66 6.98 7.56 -5.71
N MET A 67 7.45 8.81 -5.80
CA MET A 67 7.64 9.67 -4.63
C MET A 67 6.33 10.02 -3.92
N GLU A 68 5.31 10.38 -4.70
CA GLU A 68 3.96 10.59 -4.17
C GLU A 68 3.43 9.30 -3.52
N GLY A 69 3.68 8.16 -4.16
CA GLY A 69 3.34 6.84 -3.64
C GLY A 69 3.96 6.57 -2.27
N LEU A 70 5.26 6.82 -2.16
CA LEU A 70 6.03 6.59 -0.95
C LEU A 70 5.58 7.51 0.19
N LEU A 71 5.42 8.81 -0.06
CA LEU A 71 4.95 9.77 0.94
C LEU A 71 3.51 9.47 1.39
N ALA A 72 2.63 9.12 0.45
CA ALA A 72 1.26 8.74 0.79
C ALA A 72 1.22 7.46 1.64
N THR A 73 2.06 6.47 1.32
CA THR A 73 2.20 5.24 2.10
C THR A 73 2.70 5.54 3.52
N LEU A 74 3.76 6.34 3.65
CA LEU A 74 4.28 6.77 4.95
C LEU A 74 3.23 7.54 5.75
N SER A 75 2.50 8.45 5.11
CA SER A 75 1.42 9.20 5.76
C SER A 75 0.30 8.27 6.24
N CYS A 76 -0.14 7.31 5.41
CA CYS A 76 -1.16 6.34 5.80
C CYS A 76 -0.69 5.48 6.98
N HIS A 77 0.58 5.08 7.00
CA HIS A 77 1.17 4.28 8.06
C HIS A 77 1.27 5.05 9.37
N ASN A 78 1.83 6.26 9.34
CA ASN A 78 2.07 7.07 10.54
C ASN A 78 0.77 7.65 11.16
N THR A 79 -0.32 7.69 10.39
CA THR A 79 -1.64 8.12 10.88
C THR A 79 -2.53 6.96 11.30
N ALA A 80 -2.16 5.72 10.96
CA ALA A 80 -2.90 4.55 11.41
C ALA A 80 -2.77 4.37 12.93
N ARG A 81 -3.84 3.84 13.52
CA ARG A 81 -3.91 3.45 14.94
C ARG A 81 -4.31 1.99 15.07
N LYS A 82 -3.76 1.33 16.08
CA LYS A 82 -4.12 -0.04 16.46
C LYS A 82 -5.48 -0.07 17.16
N ARG A 83 -5.75 0.91 18.03
CA ARG A 83 -6.97 1.03 18.83
C ARG A 83 -7.49 2.47 18.80
N PHE A 84 -8.80 2.61 18.93
CA PHE A 84 -9.49 3.89 19.03
C PHE A 84 -10.35 3.93 20.28
N VAL A 85 -10.20 4.96 21.10
CA VAL A 85 -11.07 5.18 22.27
C VAL A 85 -12.48 5.50 21.78
N LEU A 86 -13.50 4.91 22.41
CA LEU A 86 -14.89 5.21 22.09
C LEU A 86 -15.27 6.60 22.66
N PRO A 87 -16.08 7.39 21.95
CA PRO A 87 -16.60 8.64 22.49
C PRO A 87 -17.38 8.39 23.79
N GLN A 88 -17.34 9.32 24.75
CA GLN A 88 -18.12 9.21 25.99
C GLN A 88 -19.64 9.06 25.73
N SER A 89 -20.14 9.62 24.64
CA SER A 89 -21.53 9.53 24.21
C SER A 89 -21.87 8.23 23.45
N PHE A 90 -20.92 7.31 23.30
CA PHE A 90 -21.07 6.08 22.55
C PHE A 90 -22.18 5.21 23.16
N SER A 91 -23.02 4.65 22.29
CA SER A 91 -24.09 3.75 22.67
C SER A 91 -24.35 2.81 21.51
N VAL A 92 -24.34 1.50 21.80
CA VAL A 92 -24.59 0.47 20.79
C VAL A 92 -25.94 0.71 20.10
N GLN A 93 -27.00 1.00 20.87
CA GLN A 93 -28.32 1.29 20.31
C GLN A 93 -28.32 2.50 19.36
N LYS A 94 -27.56 3.57 19.66
CA LYS A 94 -27.45 4.73 18.77
C LYS A 94 -26.75 4.37 17.47
N VAL A 95 -25.67 3.58 17.54
CA VAL A 95 -24.93 3.14 16.36
C VAL A 95 -25.79 2.19 15.51
N GLU A 96 -26.47 1.23 16.13
CA GLU A 96 -27.39 0.32 15.45
C GLU A 96 -28.53 1.06 14.76
N ARG A 97 -29.15 2.05 15.42
CA ARG A 97 -30.13 2.93 14.77
C ARG A 97 -29.53 3.65 13.57
N LYS A 98 -28.28 4.09 13.60
CA LYS A 98 -27.65 4.71 12.41
C LYS A 98 -27.41 3.68 11.31
N ILE A 99 -26.96 2.48 11.66
CA ILE A 99 -26.72 1.38 10.70
C ILE A 99 -28.05 0.84 10.13
N SER A 100 -29.16 0.89 10.85
CA SER A 100 -30.45 0.42 10.31
C SER A 100 -30.93 1.24 9.11
N HIS A 101 -30.54 2.52 9.04
CA HIS A 101 -30.78 3.40 7.90
C HIS A 101 -29.78 3.21 6.74
N PHE A 102 -28.80 2.31 6.88
CA PHE A 102 -27.86 1.99 5.83
C PHE A 102 -28.41 0.90 4.91
N GLY A 103 -28.66 1.24 3.65
CA GLY A 103 -29.01 0.27 2.60
C GLY A 103 -30.29 -0.50 2.90
N THR A 104 -30.33 -1.75 2.48
CA THR A 104 -31.46 -2.67 2.62
C THR A 104 -31.11 -3.78 3.60
N GLU A 105 -32.08 -4.19 4.42
CA GLU A 105 -31.96 -5.34 5.32
C GLU A 105 -32.01 -6.66 4.55
N TYR A 106 -31.23 -7.63 5.00
CA TYR A 106 -31.28 -8.99 4.48
C TYR A 106 -31.31 -9.99 5.61
N GLU A 107 -32.05 -11.08 5.41
CA GLU A 107 -32.03 -12.21 6.32
C GLU A 107 -30.67 -12.91 6.29
N PRO A 108 -30.06 -13.16 7.46
CA PRO A 108 -28.82 -13.92 7.53
C PRO A 108 -29.02 -15.39 7.19
N LEU A 109 -27.93 -16.03 6.75
CA LEU A 109 -27.82 -17.47 6.64
C LEU A 109 -28.12 -18.15 7.98
N THR A 110 -28.60 -19.38 7.90
CA THR A 110 -28.96 -20.16 9.08
C THR A 110 -27.77 -20.57 9.94
N SER A 111 -26.54 -20.47 9.42
CA SER A 111 -25.27 -20.76 10.09
C SER A 111 -25.05 -19.91 11.35
N SER A 112 -24.67 -20.56 12.44
CA SER A 112 -24.29 -19.90 13.70
C SER A 112 -22.82 -19.47 13.67
N PRO A 113 -22.45 -18.30 14.27
CA PRO A 113 -23.32 -17.30 14.87
C PRO A 113 -24.05 -16.46 13.80
N ARG A 114 -25.30 -16.07 14.05
CA ARG A 114 -26.05 -15.21 13.12
C ARG A 114 -25.80 -13.73 13.43
N PRO A 115 -25.55 -12.88 12.43
CA PRO A 115 -25.51 -11.44 12.64
C PRO A 115 -26.87 -10.96 13.12
N VAL A 116 -26.88 -10.09 14.12
CA VAL A 116 -28.08 -9.41 14.62
C VAL A 116 -28.60 -8.43 13.58
N MET A 117 -27.72 -7.91 12.73
CA MET A 117 -28.08 -7.04 11.62
C MET A 117 -27.21 -7.33 10.40
N LEU A 118 -27.83 -7.51 9.25
CA LEU A 118 -27.14 -7.65 7.95
C LEU A 118 -27.73 -6.63 6.97
N ARG A 119 -26.92 -5.63 6.60
CA ARG A 119 -27.31 -4.53 5.71
C ARG A 119 -26.47 -4.52 4.46
N TYR A 120 -27.10 -4.27 3.31
CA TYR A 120 -26.42 -4.21 2.02
C TYR A 120 -26.84 -2.99 1.23
N GLN A 121 -25.85 -2.34 0.61
CA GLN A 121 -26.03 -1.25 -0.31
C GLN A 121 -25.22 -1.51 -1.57
N SER A 122 -25.87 -1.42 -2.72
CA SER A 122 -25.21 -1.45 -4.03
C SER A 122 -25.45 -0.13 -4.78
N LYS A 123 -24.38 0.41 -5.34
CA LYS A 123 -24.37 1.66 -6.11
C LYS A 123 -23.71 1.44 -7.46
N ALA A 124 -24.27 2.08 -8.48
CA ALA A 124 -23.68 2.12 -9.80
C ALA A 124 -22.28 2.76 -9.73
N PRO A 125 -21.31 2.25 -10.52
CA PRO A 125 -19.98 2.79 -10.54
C PRO A 125 -19.97 4.15 -11.26
N LEU A 126 -19.20 5.11 -10.74
CA LEU A 126 -18.96 6.39 -11.42
C LEU A 126 -17.74 6.33 -12.35
N THR A 127 -16.96 5.26 -12.29
CA THR A 127 -15.69 5.09 -13.01
C THR A 127 -15.72 3.83 -13.85
N ILE A 128 -14.88 3.77 -14.89
CA ILE A 128 -14.69 2.59 -15.76
C ILE A 128 -14.03 1.41 -15.04
N TRP A 129 -13.39 1.64 -13.88
CA TRP A 129 -12.60 0.68 -13.11
C TRP A 129 -13.41 -0.25 -12.20
N SER A 130 -14.74 -0.23 -12.29
CA SER A 130 -15.58 -1.13 -11.50
C SER A 130 -16.92 -1.39 -12.18
N SER A 131 -17.45 -2.60 -12.03
CA SER A 131 -18.80 -2.97 -12.49
C SER A 131 -19.91 -2.55 -11.50
N GLY A 132 -19.53 -2.23 -10.25
CA GLY A 132 -20.45 -1.82 -9.20
C GLY A 132 -19.70 -1.58 -7.90
N ILE A 133 -20.35 -0.86 -6.98
CA ILE A 133 -19.83 -0.61 -5.63
C ILE A 133 -20.81 -1.21 -4.62
N GLU A 134 -20.40 -2.31 -3.99
CA GLU A 134 -21.16 -3.01 -2.96
C GLU A 134 -20.58 -2.76 -1.58
N LYS A 135 -21.47 -2.56 -0.61
CA LYS A 135 -21.12 -2.31 0.78
C LYS A 135 -22.03 -3.15 1.66
N VAL A 136 -21.41 -3.93 2.53
CA VAL A 136 -22.11 -4.79 3.50
C VAL A 136 -21.70 -4.37 4.91
N ILE A 137 -22.66 -4.27 5.82
CA ILE A 137 -22.42 -4.16 7.25
C ILE A 137 -23.09 -5.36 7.92
N ALA A 138 -22.30 -6.16 8.63
CA ALA A 138 -22.78 -7.27 9.44
C ALA A 138 -22.46 -6.97 10.91
N ALA A 139 -23.47 -6.86 11.77
CA ALA A 139 -23.30 -6.56 13.18
C ALA A 139 -23.59 -7.78 14.06
N TYR A 140 -22.78 -7.99 15.09
CA TYR A 140 -22.86 -9.09 16.03
C TYR A 140 -22.81 -8.56 17.47
N HIS A 141 -23.51 -9.23 18.37
CA HIS A 141 -23.39 -9.04 19.82
C HIS A 141 -22.84 -10.30 20.44
N VAL A 142 -21.89 -10.14 21.35
CA VAL A 142 -21.35 -11.23 22.16
C VAL A 142 -21.12 -10.74 23.58
N ASP A 143 -21.43 -11.60 24.54
CA ASP A 143 -21.14 -11.32 25.95
C ASP A 143 -19.64 -11.46 26.23
N PHE A 144 -19.02 -12.52 25.73
CA PHE A 144 -17.59 -12.77 25.85
C PHE A 144 -17.00 -13.06 24.47
N LEU A 145 -15.91 -12.37 24.13
CA LEU A 145 -15.19 -12.57 22.87
C LEU A 145 -13.82 -13.18 23.15
N ASP A 146 -13.70 -14.47 22.84
CA ASP A 146 -12.43 -15.19 22.73
C ASP A 146 -11.99 -15.35 21.26
N LYS A 147 -10.81 -15.93 21.07
CA LYS A 147 -10.21 -16.16 19.75
C LYS A 147 -11.06 -17.06 18.84
N ASN A 148 -11.72 -18.07 19.39
CA ASN A 148 -12.53 -19.02 18.63
C ASN A 148 -13.84 -18.37 18.18
N GLN A 149 -14.51 -17.67 19.10
CA GLN A 149 -15.73 -16.92 18.83
C GLN A 149 -15.50 -15.83 17.78
N TYR A 150 -14.37 -15.11 17.85
CA TYR A 150 -13.99 -14.16 16.82
C TYR A 150 -13.87 -14.82 15.44
N ARG A 151 -13.19 -15.98 15.35
CA ARG A 151 -13.03 -16.72 14.08
C ARG A 151 -14.39 -17.17 13.52
N LEU A 152 -15.26 -17.71 14.38
CA LEU A 152 -16.62 -18.12 13.99
C LEU A 152 -17.44 -16.96 13.45
N ILE A 153 -17.41 -15.81 14.13
CA ILE A 153 -18.09 -14.59 13.67
C ILE A 153 -17.52 -14.12 12.33
N PHE A 154 -16.20 -14.09 12.20
CA PHE A 154 -15.55 -13.67 10.96
C PHE A 154 -15.96 -14.56 9.78
N HIS A 155 -15.92 -15.88 9.95
CA HIS A 155 -16.34 -16.82 8.91
C HIS A 155 -17.83 -16.72 8.58
N SER A 156 -18.69 -16.60 9.59
CA SER A 156 -20.13 -16.39 9.40
C SER A 156 -20.41 -15.11 8.62
N ALA A 157 -19.78 -13.99 9.00
CA ALA A 157 -19.99 -12.70 8.34
C ALA A 157 -19.51 -12.72 6.89
N LYS A 158 -18.38 -13.38 6.63
CA LYS A 158 -17.85 -13.59 5.28
C LYS A 158 -18.81 -14.41 4.42
N ALA A 159 -19.34 -15.51 4.96
CA ALA A 159 -20.31 -16.36 4.28
C ALA A 159 -21.60 -15.59 3.95
N ASN A 160 -22.18 -14.89 4.92
CA ASN A 160 -23.35 -14.04 4.75
C ASN A 160 -23.14 -12.98 3.67
N SER A 161 -22.00 -12.30 3.74
CA SER A 161 -21.66 -11.26 2.77
C SER A 161 -21.48 -11.84 1.36
N ASN A 162 -20.93 -13.06 1.22
CA ASN A 162 -20.70 -13.69 -0.07
C ASN A 162 -21.99 -14.04 -0.82
N VAL A 163 -23.07 -14.38 -0.11
CA VAL A 163 -24.39 -14.61 -0.70
C VAL A 163 -24.96 -13.32 -1.32
N LEU A 164 -24.54 -12.15 -0.83
CA LEU A 164 -24.99 -10.85 -1.31
C LEU A 164 -24.16 -10.34 -2.51
N LYS A 165 -23.10 -11.04 -2.89
CA LYS A 165 -22.20 -10.62 -3.97
C LYS A 165 -22.94 -10.52 -5.30
N GLY A 166 -22.96 -9.33 -5.89
CA GLY A 166 -23.59 -9.09 -7.19
C GLY A 166 -25.11 -9.24 -7.17
N LYS A 167 -25.74 -9.23 -5.98
CA LYS A 167 -27.18 -9.45 -5.81
C LYS A 167 -28.01 -8.40 -6.55
N LYS A 168 -27.54 -7.15 -6.60
CA LYS A 168 -28.16 -6.08 -7.37
C LYS A 168 -27.33 -5.79 -8.63
N LYS A 169 -27.92 -6.06 -9.80
CA LYS A 169 -27.32 -5.75 -11.11
C LYS A 169 -27.59 -4.29 -11.50
N HIS A 170 -26.61 -3.66 -12.14
CA HIS A 170 -26.76 -2.33 -12.74
C HIS A 170 -27.00 -2.47 -14.24
N LEU A 171 -28.09 -1.88 -14.75
CA LEU A 171 -28.51 -2.04 -16.14
C LEU A 171 -27.69 -1.17 -17.11
N PHE A 172 -27.39 0.07 -16.72
CA PHE A 172 -26.71 1.06 -17.55
C PHE A 172 -25.20 1.07 -17.29
N LEU A 173 -24.52 0.00 -17.70
CA LEU A 173 -23.06 -0.09 -17.67
C LEU A 173 -22.52 -0.12 -19.09
N ASP A 174 -21.44 0.60 -19.33
CA ASP A 174 -20.69 0.52 -20.58
C ASP A 174 -19.94 -0.83 -20.72
N LYS A 175 -19.33 -1.08 -21.88
CA LYS A 175 -18.62 -2.34 -22.16
C LYS A 175 -17.39 -2.53 -21.25
N ALA A 176 -16.72 -1.45 -20.86
CA ALA A 176 -15.55 -1.50 -19.98
C ALA A 176 -15.95 -1.81 -18.53
N GLN A 177 -16.95 -1.10 -18.01
CA GLN A 177 -17.55 -1.31 -16.70
C GLN A 177 -18.11 -2.72 -16.53
N LYS A 178 -18.78 -3.28 -17.55
CA LYS A 178 -19.28 -4.67 -17.50
C LYS A 178 -18.16 -5.71 -17.33
N ARG A 179 -16.94 -5.41 -17.81
CA ARG A 179 -15.76 -6.29 -17.70
C ARG A 179 -14.92 -5.99 -16.44
N ALA A 180 -15.17 -4.86 -15.79
CA ALA A 180 -14.41 -4.42 -14.64
C ALA A 180 -14.80 -5.20 -13.36
N PRO A 181 -13.88 -5.33 -12.39
CA PRO A 181 -14.14 -6.04 -11.15
C PRO A 181 -15.27 -5.37 -10.34
N LEU A 182 -15.97 -6.18 -9.56
CA LEU A 182 -16.98 -5.68 -8.61
C LEU A 182 -16.26 -5.16 -7.37
N ASN A 183 -16.40 -3.87 -7.08
CA ASN A 183 -15.73 -3.29 -5.92
C ASN A 183 -16.61 -3.49 -4.67
N ARG A 184 -16.18 -4.30 -3.72
CA ARG A 184 -17.00 -4.73 -2.58
C ARG A 184 -16.28 -4.54 -1.27
N VAL A 185 -16.96 -4.01 -0.27
CA VAL A 185 -16.46 -3.97 1.10
C VAL A 185 -17.46 -4.55 2.08
N THR A 186 -16.97 -5.38 3.00
CA THR A 186 -17.72 -5.92 4.13
C THR A 186 -17.14 -5.35 5.40
N VAL A 187 -17.95 -4.67 6.20
CA VAL A 187 -17.58 -4.25 7.56
C VAL A 187 -18.28 -5.17 8.55
N ILE A 188 -17.51 -5.85 9.38
CA ILE A 188 -18.01 -6.72 10.44
C ILE A 188 -17.89 -5.95 11.74
N VAL A 189 -19.00 -5.60 12.38
CA VAL A 189 -19.01 -4.88 13.66
C VAL A 189 -19.34 -5.89 14.76
N ILE A 190 -18.42 -6.08 15.70
CA ILE A 190 -18.60 -7.01 16.82
C ILE A 190 -18.68 -6.18 18.10
N TYR A 191 -19.86 -6.08 18.69
CA TYR A 191 -20.04 -5.50 20.02
C TYR A 191 -19.81 -6.59 21.06
N ALA A 192 -18.67 -6.51 21.75
CA ALA A 192 -18.31 -7.44 22.81
C ALA A 192 -18.51 -6.74 24.16
N LYS A 193 -19.28 -7.34 25.07
CA LYS A 193 -19.37 -6.83 26.44
C LYS A 193 -18.02 -6.97 27.14
N GLN A 194 -17.36 -8.10 26.97
CA GLN A 194 -16.03 -8.39 27.48
C GLN A 194 -15.18 -9.07 26.39
N VAL A 195 -13.90 -8.70 26.33
CA VAL A 195 -12.89 -9.33 25.46
C VAL A 195 -11.87 -10.02 26.33
N GLU A 196 -11.55 -11.28 25.99
CA GLU A 196 -10.50 -12.06 26.67
C GLU A 196 -9.16 -11.30 26.65
N ASP A 197 -8.45 -11.28 27.78
CA ASP A 197 -7.22 -10.49 27.93
C ASP A 197 -6.14 -10.93 26.93
N GLU A 198 -5.93 -12.23 26.75
CA GLU A 198 -4.99 -12.79 25.76
C GLU A 198 -5.37 -12.40 24.31
N LEU A 199 -6.67 -12.37 24.00
CA LEU A 199 -7.15 -11.91 22.72
C LEU A 199 -6.89 -10.41 22.56
N ARG A 200 -7.11 -9.60 23.60
CA ARG A 200 -6.99 -8.13 23.55
C ARG A 200 -5.61 -7.70 23.10
N ASP A 201 -4.57 -8.39 23.55
CA ASP A 201 -3.18 -8.09 23.20
C ASP A 201 -2.84 -8.40 21.74
N CYS A 202 -3.40 -9.48 21.18
CA CYS A 202 -3.20 -9.87 19.78
C CYS A 202 -4.32 -9.43 18.82
N LEU A 203 -5.34 -8.71 19.31
CA LEU A 203 -6.57 -8.41 18.58
C LEU A 203 -6.30 -7.61 17.31
N PHE A 204 -5.41 -6.62 17.39
CA PHE A 204 -5.06 -5.80 16.23
C PHE A 204 -4.45 -6.64 15.11
N ASP A 205 -3.48 -7.50 15.45
CA ASP A 205 -2.84 -8.38 14.47
C ASP A 205 -3.83 -9.39 13.89
N MET A 206 -4.78 -9.88 14.71
CA MET A 206 -5.84 -10.77 14.23
C MET A 206 -6.81 -10.07 13.28
N VAL A 207 -7.20 -8.83 13.57
CA VAL A 207 -8.07 -8.03 12.69
C VAL A 207 -7.35 -7.70 11.38
N ARG A 208 -6.05 -7.39 11.45
CA ARG A 208 -5.22 -7.10 10.28
C ARG A 208 -4.95 -8.35 9.42
N LYS A 209 -4.56 -9.48 10.02
CA LYS A 209 -4.25 -10.73 9.29
C LYS A 209 -5.49 -11.35 8.65
N ASN A 210 -6.62 -11.34 9.34
CA ASN A 210 -7.86 -11.90 8.79
C ASN A 210 -8.57 -10.94 7.83
N GLY A 211 -8.27 -9.64 7.91
CA GLY A 211 -8.79 -8.66 6.99
C GLY A 211 -8.29 -8.91 5.56
N GLU A 212 -9.20 -9.19 4.63
CA GLU A 212 -8.85 -9.13 3.22
C GLU A 212 -8.71 -7.65 2.85
N ALA A 213 -7.47 -7.19 2.66
CA ALA A 213 -7.16 -5.80 2.35
C ALA A 213 -6.86 -5.62 0.86
N GLY A 214 -7.91 -5.53 0.03
CA GLY A 214 -7.77 -5.37 -1.41
C GLY A 214 -8.21 -4.01 -1.94
N LEU A 215 -7.76 -3.72 -3.18
CA LEU A 215 -8.23 -2.59 -3.99
C LEU A 215 -9.70 -2.79 -4.41
N ASP A 216 -10.03 -4.00 -4.87
CA ASP A 216 -11.37 -4.35 -5.35
C ASP A 216 -12.27 -4.90 -4.26
N THR A 217 -11.77 -5.80 -3.41
CA THR A 217 -12.56 -6.42 -2.36
C THR A 217 -11.91 -6.26 -1.01
N ALA A 218 -12.71 -6.02 0.03
CA ALA A 218 -12.21 -5.97 1.39
C ALA A 218 -13.19 -6.53 2.42
N VAL A 219 -12.66 -7.19 3.45
CA VAL A 219 -13.38 -7.60 4.64
C VAL A 219 -12.68 -6.97 5.84
N LEU A 220 -13.38 -6.11 6.56
CA LEU A 220 -12.84 -5.29 7.65
C LEU A 220 -13.59 -5.61 8.94
N PRO A 221 -13.02 -6.48 9.80
CA PRO A 221 -13.52 -6.64 11.15
C PRO A 221 -13.24 -5.39 11.99
N CYS A 222 -14.18 -5.09 12.87
CA CYS A 222 -14.18 -3.97 13.79
C CYS A 222 -14.75 -4.45 15.12
N VAL A 223 -13.88 -4.58 16.12
CA VAL A 223 -14.24 -5.11 17.43
C VAL A 223 -14.39 -3.94 18.40
N VAL A 224 -15.56 -3.83 19.01
CA VAL A 224 -15.90 -2.82 20.01
C VAL A 224 -15.90 -3.51 21.37
N ASP A 225 -14.86 -3.26 22.15
CA ASP A 225 -14.73 -3.69 23.54
C ASP A 225 -15.48 -2.68 24.43
N LEU A 226 -16.66 -3.05 24.89
CA LEU A 226 -17.52 -2.19 25.70
C LEU A 226 -17.01 -2.04 27.15
N GLU A 227 -16.31 -3.04 27.68
CA GLU A 227 -15.70 -3.00 29.01
C GLU A 227 -14.57 -1.97 29.07
N LYS A 228 -13.65 -2.02 28.09
CA LYS A 228 -12.52 -1.07 28.03
C LYS A 228 -12.84 0.22 27.31
N GLY A 229 -14.00 0.32 26.68
CA GLY A 229 -14.41 1.51 25.93
C GLY A 229 -13.55 1.76 24.69
N ASN A 230 -13.09 0.70 24.03
CA ASN A 230 -12.16 0.78 22.90
C ASN A 230 -12.69 0.08 21.65
N CYS A 231 -12.19 0.50 20.50
CA CYS A 231 -12.52 -0.06 19.20
C CYS A 231 -11.24 -0.43 18.45
N THR A 232 -11.13 -1.68 18.03
CA THR A 232 -9.96 -2.21 17.33
C THR A 232 -10.34 -2.57 15.90
N PHE A 233 -9.68 -1.94 14.92
CA PHE A 233 -9.81 -2.29 13.51
C PHE A 233 -8.55 -1.90 12.72
N ASP A 234 -8.38 -2.51 11.54
CA ASP A 234 -7.28 -2.15 10.63
C ASP A 234 -7.57 -0.80 9.95
N SER A 235 -7.02 0.26 10.55
CA SER A 235 -7.16 1.64 10.09
C SER A 235 -6.14 2.08 9.03
N LEU A 236 -5.21 1.19 8.64
CA LEU A 236 -4.18 1.50 7.66
C LEU A 236 -4.81 1.67 6.27
N GLN A 237 -4.89 2.91 5.80
CA GLN A 237 -5.44 3.22 4.49
C GLN A 237 -4.50 2.77 3.36
N ILE A 238 -5.09 2.37 2.24
CA ILE A 238 -4.35 2.16 0.98
C ILE A 238 -4.24 3.53 0.29
N PRO A 239 -3.04 4.00 -0.08
CA PRO A 239 -2.89 5.25 -0.83
C PRO A 239 -3.77 5.30 -2.09
N TYR A 240 -4.40 6.46 -2.33
CA TYR A 240 -5.32 6.65 -3.46
C TYR A 240 -4.82 7.75 -4.40
N PHE A 241 -4.49 7.38 -5.64
CA PHE A 241 -3.95 8.27 -6.68
C PHE A 241 -4.96 8.60 -7.79
N GLY A 242 -6.26 8.56 -7.50
CA GLY A 242 -7.29 9.06 -8.41
C GLY A 242 -7.98 8.03 -9.32
N THR A 243 -7.40 6.85 -9.57
CA THR A 243 -7.98 5.87 -10.51
C THR A 243 -9.18 5.12 -9.93
N GLN A 244 -8.94 4.29 -8.90
CA GLN A 244 -9.96 3.50 -8.23
C GLN A 244 -9.82 3.72 -6.72
N TYR A 245 -10.86 4.28 -6.09
CA TYR A 245 -10.86 4.42 -4.64
C TYR A 245 -10.81 3.00 -4.02
N PRO A 246 -9.91 2.68 -3.07
CA PRO A 246 -9.76 1.31 -2.56
C PRO A 246 -10.96 0.83 -1.75
N ALA A 247 -11.30 -0.46 -1.86
CA ALA A 247 -12.38 -1.09 -1.08
C ALA A 247 -12.14 -0.97 0.42
N LYS A 248 -10.91 -1.20 0.88
CA LYS A 248 -10.51 -1.02 2.28
C LYS A 248 -10.84 0.39 2.81
N ASN A 249 -10.44 1.42 2.06
CA ASN A 249 -10.70 2.82 2.45
C ASN A 249 -12.20 3.14 2.50
N ARG A 250 -13.04 2.45 1.72
CA ARG A 250 -14.51 2.58 1.83
C ARG A 250 -15.01 2.01 3.16
N GLY A 251 -14.48 0.87 3.59
CA GLY A 251 -14.84 0.25 4.87
C GLY A 251 -14.41 1.09 6.06
N ILE A 252 -13.18 1.62 6.05
CA ILE A 252 -12.71 2.57 7.08
C ILE A 252 -13.65 3.80 7.13
N LYS A 253 -14.08 4.32 5.97
CA LYS A 253 -15.05 5.43 5.92
C LYS A 253 -16.43 5.05 6.48
N LEU A 254 -16.88 3.81 6.31
CA LEU A 254 -18.12 3.32 6.92
C LEU A 254 -17.98 3.24 8.43
N ILE A 255 -16.91 2.64 8.95
CA ILE A 255 -16.62 2.57 10.39
C ILE A 255 -16.61 3.98 10.99
N ARG A 256 -15.80 4.86 10.40
CA ARG A 256 -15.70 6.27 10.80
C ARG A 256 -17.07 6.99 10.78
N LYS A 257 -17.91 6.73 9.77
CA LYS A 257 -19.24 7.37 9.66
C LYS A 257 -20.20 6.87 10.73
N TYR A 258 -20.29 5.55 10.94
CA TYR A 258 -21.34 4.93 11.73
C TYR A 258 -20.97 4.79 13.21
N LEU A 259 -19.73 4.44 13.54
CA LEU A 259 -19.27 4.28 14.92
C LEU A 259 -18.79 5.60 15.54
N PHE A 260 -18.28 6.53 14.72
CA PHE A 260 -17.56 7.72 15.20
C PHE A 260 -18.08 9.04 14.63
N ASP A 261 -19.29 9.09 14.07
CA ASP A 261 -19.90 10.34 13.57
C ASP A 261 -19.01 11.18 12.63
N ASN A 262 -18.27 10.48 11.77
CA ASN A 262 -17.29 11.03 10.84
C ASN A 262 -16.04 11.66 11.49
N LYS A 263 -15.78 11.45 12.78
CA LYS A 263 -14.60 11.98 13.51
C LYS A 263 -13.91 10.88 14.32
N LEU A 264 -12.79 10.37 13.82
CA LEU A 264 -11.96 9.45 14.60
C LEU A 264 -11.21 10.22 15.70
N PRO A 265 -11.18 9.73 16.96
CA PRO A 265 -10.58 10.41 18.10
C PRO A 265 -9.06 10.20 18.13
N PHE A 266 -8.33 10.77 17.15
CA PHE A 266 -6.89 10.57 17.02
C PHE A 266 -6.06 11.11 18.19
N ALA A 267 -6.53 12.16 18.86
CA ALA A 267 -5.84 12.75 20.02
C ALA A 267 -5.88 11.83 21.23
N ASP A 268 -7.03 11.18 21.45
CA ASP A 268 -7.26 10.30 22.60
C ASP A 268 -6.84 8.84 22.33
N SER A 269 -6.35 8.55 21.11
CA SER A 269 -5.96 7.21 20.67
C SER A 269 -4.47 7.16 20.32
N PRO A 270 -3.58 7.04 21.33
CA PRO A 270 -2.13 7.14 21.13
C PRO A 270 -1.49 5.89 20.53
N ASP A 271 -2.20 4.76 20.48
CA ASP A 271 -1.70 3.47 19.99
C ASP A 271 -1.45 3.49 18.47
N MET A 272 -0.34 4.09 18.05
CA MET A 272 0.08 4.16 16.65
C MET A 272 0.67 2.84 16.17
N LEU A 273 0.70 2.66 14.84
CA LEU A 273 1.62 1.69 14.26
C LEU A 273 3.06 2.13 14.53
N ASP A 274 3.94 1.15 14.72
CA ASP A 274 5.38 1.40 14.84
C ASP A 274 5.82 2.14 13.57
N PRO A 275 6.41 3.34 13.69
CA PRO A 275 6.67 4.19 12.55
C PRO A 275 7.60 3.45 11.59
N VAL A 276 7.28 3.48 10.29
CA VAL A 276 8.27 3.12 9.27
C VAL A 276 9.25 4.29 9.23
N ILE A 277 10.32 4.17 10.01
CA ILE A 277 11.41 5.13 10.03
C ILE A 277 12.28 4.81 8.81
N MET A 278 11.97 5.42 7.67
CA MET A 278 13.01 5.71 6.70
C MET A 278 13.74 6.94 7.23
N GLU A 279 14.91 6.75 7.84
CA GLU A 279 15.71 7.86 8.39
C GLU A 279 15.78 8.99 7.36
N GLY A 280 15.35 10.21 7.73
CA GLY A 280 15.41 11.38 6.85
C GLY A 280 14.18 11.64 5.96
N LEU A 281 13.19 10.73 5.89
CA LEU A 281 11.91 10.96 5.21
C LEU A 281 10.80 11.24 6.22
N THR A 282 10.08 12.37 6.04
CA THR A 282 8.90 12.68 6.86
C THR A 282 7.67 12.90 5.98
N PRO A 283 6.46 12.53 6.45
CA PRO A 283 5.23 12.72 5.66
C PRO A 283 4.94 14.18 5.29
N GLU A 284 5.54 15.13 6.00
CA GLU A 284 5.35 16.58 5.80
C GLU A 284 6.34 17.20 4.81
N GLN A 285 7.32 16.44 4.33
CA GLN A 285 8.28 16.93 3.34
C GLN A 285 7.63 17.21 2.00
N SER A 286 8.19 18.18 1.29
CA SER A 286 7.84 18.39 -0.12
C SER A 286 8.38 17.24 -0.98
N LEU A 287 7.72 16.99 -2.13
CA LEU A 287 8.20 16.03 -3.13
C LEU A 287 9.66 16.27 -3.54
N TRP A 288 10.10 17.53 -3.58
CA TRP A 288 11.48 17.90 -3.92
C TRP A 288 12.50 17.57 -2.83
N GLU A 289 12.12 17.70 -1.56
CA GLU A 289 12.96 17.29 -0.43
C GLU A 289 13.06 15.77 -0.37
N ALA A 290 11.94 15.07 -0.50
CA ALA A 290 11.90 13.62 -0.60
C ALA A 290 12.74 13.12 -1.78
N TRP A 291 12.61 13.73 -2.97
CA TRP A 291 13.42 13.39 -4.14
C TRP A 291 14.91 13.63 -3.92
N ARG A 292 15.30 14.78 -3.35
CA ARG A 292 16.72 15.06 -3.07
C ARG A 292 17.29 14.06 -2.07
N PHE A 293 16.53 13.71 -1.05
CA PHE A 293 16.90 12.70 -0.08
C PHE A 293 17.10 11.33 -0.74
N VAL A 294 16.08 10.82 -1.45
CA VAL A 294 16.15 9.52 -2.12
C VAL A 294 17.26 9.50 -3.18
N LYS A 295 17.45 10.58 -3.94
CA LYS A 295 18.55 10.69 -4.90
C LYS A 295 19.91 10.63 -4.21
N LYS A 296 20.07 11.32 -3.08
CA LYS A 296 21.31 11.28 -2.28
C LYS A 296 21.56 9.87 -1.73
N GLU A 297 20.53 9.21 -1.20
CA GLU A 297 20.61 7.83 -0.74
C GLU A 297 20.95 6.86 -1.86
N MET A 298 20.27 6.93 -3.01
CA MET A 298 20.57 6.08 -4.17
C MET A 298 21.99 6.31 -4.70
N LEU A 299 22.45 7.55 -4.78
CA LEU A 299 23.83 7.87 -5.19
C LEU A 299 24.83 7.41 -4.14
N GLY A 300 24.56 7.62 -2.85
CA GLY A 300 25.39 7.17 -1.75
C GLY A 300 25.52 5.66 -1.71
N TRP A 301 24.41 4.93 -1.91
CA TRP A 301 24.40 3.47 -2.00
C TRP A 301 25.20 2.98 -3.21
N ARG A 302 25.09 3.65 -4.36
CA ARG A 302 25.88 3.34 -5.55
C ARG A 302 27.37 3.62 -5.37
N GLU A 303 27.74 4.71 -4.73
CA GLU A 303 29.13 5.07 -4.44
C GLU A 303 29.74 4.14 -3.38
N LYS A 304 29.01 3.84 -2.30
CA LYS A 304 29.39 2.85 -1.29
C LYS A 304 29.56 1.48 -1.93
N GLY A 305 28.60 1.03 -2.74
CA GLY A 305 28.70 -0.24 -3.46
C GLY A 305 29.89 -0.29 -4.43
N LYS A 306 30.17 0.80 -5.15
CA LYS A 306 31.35 0.90 -6.00
C LYS A 306 32.65 0.81 -5.20
N LYS A 307 32.78 1.56 -4.11
CA LYS A 307 33.96 1.49 -3.23
C LYS A 307 34.13 0.09 -2.65
N ARG A 308 33.05 -0.49 -2.11
CA ARG A 308 33.00 -1.87 -1.59
C ARG A 308 33.56 -2.86 -2.61
N PHE A 309 33.02 -2.88 -3.83
CA PHE A 309 33.54 -3.79 -4.88
C PHE A 309 34.93 -3.45 -5.40
N GLN A 310 35.46 -2.25 -5.16
CA GLN A 310 36.85 -1.91 -5.50
C GLN A 310 37.84 -2.40 -4.44
N GLU A 311 37.41 -2.45 -3.18
CA GLU A 311 38.21 -2.90 -2.04
C GLU A 311 38.20 -4.43 -1.89
N MET A 312 37.11 -5.09 -2.29
CA MET A 312 36.98 -6.55 -2.29
C MET A 312 37.90 -7.21 -3.33
N ARG A 313 38.49 -8.35 -2.95
CA ARG A 313 39.26 -9.23 -3.83
C ARG A 313 38.34 -10.21 -4.55
N HIS A 314 38.85 -10.83 -5.62
CA HIS A 314 38.10 -11.87 -6.32
C HIS A 314 37.71 -13.01 -5.38
N ARG A 315 36.43 -13.38 -5.40
CA ARG A 315 35.76 -14.40 -4.58
C ARG A 315 35.58 -14.00 -3.12
N ASP A 316 35.78 -12.74 -2.77
CA ASP A 316 35.40 -12.22 -1.47
C ASP A 316 33.88 -12.17 -1.32
N ILE A 317 33.42 -12.46 -0.12
CA ILE A 317 32.04 -12.38 0.32
C ILE A 317 31.97 -11.46 1.53
N VAL A 318 31.02 -10.52 1.51
CA VAL A 318 30.72 -9.62 2.63
C VAL A 318 29.22 -9.62 2.87
N LEU A 319 28.79 -9.89 4.10
CA LEU A 319 27.40 -9.82 4.52
C LEU A 319 27.20 -8.58 5.40
N GLU A 320 26.40 -7.62 4.92
CA GLU A 320 26.07 -6.39 5.65
C GLU A 320 24.58 -6.09 5.50
N ASP A 321 23.89 -5.83 6.62
CA ASP A 321 22.47 -5.43 6.65
C ASP A 321 21.52 -6.35 5.85
N GLY A 322 21.74 -7.67 5.90
CA GLY A 322 20.93 -8.65 5.16
C GLY A 322 21.20 -8.69 3.65
N LEU A 323 22.30 -8.07 3.18
CA LEU A 323 22.73 -8.09 1.80
C LEU A 323 24.10 -8.77 1.67
N LEU A 324 24.13 -9.87 0.93
CA LEU A 324 25.34 -10.60 0.61
C LEU A 324 25.98 -10.03 -0.66
N CYS A 325 27.15 -9.41 -0.52
CA CYS A 325 27.94 -8.89 -1.62
C CYS A 325 29.01 -9.92 -2.02
N VAL A 326 29.06 -10.30 -3.29
CA VAL A 326 30.04 -11.25 -3.82
C VAL A 326 30.84 -10.58 -4.94
N LYS A 327 32.17 -10.61 -4.83
CA LYS A 327 33.09 -10.06 -5.83
C LYS A 327 33.58 -11.17 -6.77
N TRP A 328 33.48 -10.94 -8.08
CA TRP A 328 33.91 -11.89 -9.10
C TRP A 328 34.73 -11.20 -10.20
N ASN A 329 36.06 -11.35 -10.17
CA ASN A 329 36.98 -10.54 -10.96
C ASN A 329 36.64 -9.05 -10.83
N ASP A 330 36.47 -8.33 -11.95
CA ASP A 330 36.11 -6.92 -11.94
C ASP A 330 34.60 -6.65 -11.72
N ARG A 331 33.80 -7.68 -11.48
CA ARG A 331 32.33 -7.59 -11.36
C ARG A 331 31.85 -7.94 -9.95
N GLY A 332 30.62 -7.57 -9.64
CA GLY A 332 30.03 -7.82 -8.32
C GLY A 332 28.55 -8.11 -8.39
N VAL A 333 28.04 -8.87 -7.43
CA VAL A 333 26.62 -9.21 -7.24
C VAL A 333 26.23 -8.87 -5.81
N VAL A 334 25.02 -8.34 -5.63
CA VAL A 334 24.40 -8.07 -4.33
C VAL A 334 23.14 -8.93 -4.23
N ILE A 335 23.09 -9.77 -3.21
CA ILE A 335 22.05 -10.79 -3.06
C ILE A 335 21.33 -10.54 -1.74
N PRO A 336 20.02 -10.26 -1.74
CA PRO A 336 19.25 -10.17 -0.51
C PRO A 336 19.15 -11.56 0.12
N VAL A 337 19.38 -11.62 1.44
CA VAL A 337 19.32 -12.87 2.20
C VAL A 337 18.47 -12.69 3.44
N GLU A 338 17.59 -13.66 3.70
CA GLU A 338 16.80 -13.72 4.93
C GLU A 338 17.36 -14.83 5.82
N GLN A 339 17.78 -14.46 7.03
CA GLN A 339 18.36 -15.39 7.98
C GLN A 339 17.32 -15.85 9.00
N ASN A 340 17.15 -17.16 9.12
CA ASN A 340 16.35 -17.79 10.16
C ASN A 340 17.25 -18.55 11.12
N ASP A 341 17.48 -17.96 12.29
CA ASP A 341 18.39 -18.50 13.31
C ASP A 341 17.84 -19.74 14.01
N GLU A 342 16.52 -19.87 14.14
CA GLU A 342 15.86 -21.02 14.79
C GLU A 342 16.01 -22.28 13.95
N LEU A 343 15.82 -22.15 12.63
CA LEU A 343 15.92 -23.27 11.69
C LEU A 343 17.33 -23.46 11.13
N LYS A 344 18.28 -22.57 11.45
CA LYS A 344 19.62 -22.53 10.85
C LYS A 344 19.59 -22.56 9.33
N THR A 345 18.70 -21.74 8.75
CA THR A 345 18.54 -21.61 7.30
C THR A 345 18.73 -20.18 6.82
N ILE A 346 19.34 -20.03 5.64
CA ILE A 346 19.40 -18.77 4.90
C ILE A 346 18.54 -18.91 3.64
N GLU A 347 17.56 -18.05 3.47
CA GLU A 347 16.80 -17.94 2.22
C GLU A 347 17.44 -16.90 1.32
N ILE A 348 17.68 -17.30 0.07
CA ILE A 348 18.39 -16.54 -0.95
C ILE A 348 17.47 -16.38 -2.14
N ASP A 349 17.24 -15.16 -2.59
CA ASP A 349 16.49 -14.88 -3.81
C ASP A 349 17.30 -15.35 -5.03
N PHE A 350 16.86 -16.41 -5.71
CA PHE A 350 17.58 -17.01 -6.84
C PHE A 350 17.70 -16.04 -8.02
N ASP A 351 16.69 -15.20 -8.24
CA ASP A 351 16.64 -14.26 -9.35
C ASP A 351 17.69 -13.14 -9.20
N ALA A 352 18.21 -12.92 -7.98
CA ALA A 352 19.25 -11.94 -7.71
C ALA A 352 20.64 -12.36 -8.24
N ILE A 353 20.95 -13.67 -8.32
CA ILE A 353 22.25 -14.17 -8.84
C ILE A 353 22.26 -14.21 -10.39
N GLY A 354 21.15 -13.88 -11.05
CA GLY A 354 21.05 -13.88 -12.51
C GLY A 354 21.77 -12.71 -13.20
N PHE A 355 22.14 -11.67 -12.46
CA PHE A 355 22.65 -10.42 -13.00
C PHE A 355 23.86 -9.89 -12.20
N TRP A 356 24.83 -9.33 -12.90
CA TRP A 356 25.86 -8.50 -12.29
C TRP A 356 25.23 -7.20 -11.80
N ASP A 357 25.56 -6.71 -10.62
CA ASP A 357 25.17 -5.38 -10.14
C ASP A 357 26.25 -4.33 -10.39
N TYR A 358 27.51 -4.78 -10.43
CA TYR A 358 28.68 -3.94 -10.68
C TYR A 358 29.51 -4.43 -11.89
N PRO A 359 30.05 -3.52 -12.74
CA PRO A 359 29.84 -2.07 -12.77
C PRO A 359 28.52 -1.62 -13.44
N LYS A 360 27.86 -2.53 -14.17
CA LYS A 360 26.58 -2.28 -14.85
C LYS A 360 25.75 -3.57 -14.89
N ARG A 361 24.43 -3.41 -14.74
CA ARG A 361 23.48 -4.52 -14.77
C ARG A 361 23.49 -5.28 -16.09
N ASN A 362 23.90 -6.54 -16.05
CA ASN A 362 24.00 -7.44 -17.21
C ASN A 362 23.87 -8.90 -16.77
N LYS A 363 23.35 -9.77 -17.64
CA LYS A 363 23.13 -11.19 -17.35
C LYS A 363 24.45 -11.93 -17.06
N ILE A 364 24.43 -12.82 -16.06
CA ILE A 364 25.56 -13.71 -15.73
C ILE A 364 25.47 -15.00 -16.57
N ALA A 365 26.62 -15.54 -16.98
CA ALA A 365 26.68 -16.84 -17.65
C ALA A 365 26.29 -17.96 -16.67
N LYS A 366 25.57 -18.98 -17.14
CA LYS A 366 25.02 -20.04 -16.28
C LYS A 366 26.08 -20.76 -15.45
N ASP A 367 27.26 -21.00 -16.03
CA ASP A 367 28.35 -21.69 -15.34
C ASP A 367 28.92 -20.83 -14.20
N THR A 368 29.07 -19.52 -14.44
CA THR A 368 29.48 -18.57 -13.39
C THR A 368 28.43 -18.42 -12.29
N VAL A 369 27.14 -18.48 -12.62
CA VAL A 369 26.07 -18.50 -11.59
C VAL A 369 26.24 -19.70 -10.66
N ARG A 370 26.50 -20.89 -11.22
CA ARG A 370 26.73 -22.11 -10.43
C ARG A 370 27.97 -22.01 -9.55
N GLU A 371 29.04 -21.42 -10.07
CA GLU A 371 30.27 -21.21 -9.30
C GLU A 371 30.07 -20.23 -8.14
N ILE A 372 29.30 -19.16 -8.36
CA ILE A 372 28.92 -18.21 -7.31
C ILE A 372 28.02 -18.90 -6.26
N GLN A 373 27.04 -19.70 -6.68
CA GLN A 373 26.19 -20.48 -5.77
C GLN A 373 27.01 -21.40 -4.88
N ALA A 374 27.91 -22.19 -5.48
CA ALA A 374 28.78 -23.08 -4.71
C ALA A 374 29.64 -22.32 -3.69
N LEU A 375 30.11 -21.11 -4.04
CA LEU A 375 30.87 -20.26 -3.12
C LEU A 375 29.99 -19.76 -1.96
N VAL A 376 28.76 -19.33 -2.25
CA VAL A 376 27.80 -18.86 -1.24
C VAL A 376 27.37 -19.98 -0.30
N ASP A 377 27.07 -21.17 -0.85
CA ASP A 377 26.73 -22.36 -0.08
C ASP A 377 27.87 -22.75 0.87
N ALA A 378 29.11 -22.74 0.37
CA ALA A 378 30.29 -23.03 1.19
C ALA A 378 30.49 -22.00 2.31
N TYR A 379 30.27 -20.72 2.02
CA TYR A 379 30.36 -19.65 3.02
C TYR A 379 29.36 -19.84 4.17
N PHE A 380 28.09 -20.06 3.86
CA PHE A 380 27.07 -20.25 4.89
C PHE A 380 27.15 -21.60 5.60
N ALA A 381 27.56 -22.66 4.90
CA ALA A 381 27.85 -23.96 5.53
C ALA A 381 28.98 -23.82 6.57
N GLY A 382 30.01 -23.02 6.29
CA GLY A 382 31.07 -22.68 7.24
C GLY A 382 30.57 -21.94 8.49
N LEU A 383 29.44 -21.25 8.39
CA LEU A 383 28.75 -20.57 9.50
C LEU A 383 27.71 -21.46 10.20
N GLY A 384 27.54 -22.71 9.77
CA GLY A 384 26.56 -23.65 10.33
C GLY A 384 25.13 -23.44 9.86
N TYR A 385 24.93 -22.80 8.69
CA TYR A 385 23.61 -22.59 8.08
C TYR A 385 23.44 -23.42 6.80
N THR A 386 22.18 -23.73 6.50
CA THR A 386 21.78 -24.39 5.25
C THR A 386 21.13 -23.37 4.32
N THR A 387 21.55 -23.31 3.06
CA THR A 387 21.00 -22.37 2.07
C THR A 387 19.75 -22.93 1.39
N LYS A 388 18.77 -22.05 1.16
CA LYS A 388 17.58 -22.32 0.34
C LYS A 388 17.44 -21.23 -0.70
N TYR A 389 17.26 -21.62 -1.95
CA TYR A 389 17.07 -20.70 -3.06
C TYR A 389 15.58 -20.63 -3.41
N ASN A 390 15.01 -19.43 -3.37
CA ASN A 390 13.60 -19.16 -3.69
C ASN A 390 13.39 -18.73 -5.14
#